data_AF-A0A933EBL5-F1
#
_entry.id   AF-A0A933EBL5-F1
#
_cell.length_a   1.000
_cell.length_b   1.000
_cell.length_c   1.000
_cell.angle_alpha   90.00
_cell.angle_beta   90.00
_cell.angle_gamma   90.00
#
_symmetry.space_group_name_H-M   'P 1'
#
loop_
_entity.id
_entity.type
_entity.pdbx_description
1 polymer ?
#
loop_
_entity_poly.entity_id
_entity_poly.type
_entity_poly.pdbx_seq_one_letter_code
_entity_poly.pdbx_strand_id
1 'polypeptide(L)'
;MNAPQNHQPKTIYADDDTESVSLLLRLRVPSLVLGLFLGLGISLLTSRFEEVLATNVHVAFFIPFIVYIAAAVGSQTSAIYSRNLKSRHTKLRNYLFKEPLLGLCLGVIFGLASLFIVNVWLEDMRLASAVGLSTFLAITIAPVIAITVTEIIQELHEDPAVGAAPIATVVQDMISIIIYGLVTSALLL
;
A
#
# COMPACT_ATOMS: atom_id res chain seq x y z
N MET A 1 41.90 2.61 -31.45
CA MET A 1 40.67 3.40 -31.16
C MET A 1 40.07 2.79 -29.90
N ASN A 2 40.35 3.38 -28.73
CA ASN A 2 39.87 2.87 -27.44
C ASN A 2 38.49 3.48 -27.17
N ALA A 3 37.47 2.64 -26.99
CA ALA A 3 36.12 3.08 -26.63
C ALA A 3 36.12 3.69 -25.21
N PRO A 4 35.36 4.77 -24.96
CA PRO A 4 35.30 5.39 -23.65
C PRO A 4 34.58 4.48 -22.66
N GLN A 5 35.26 4.14 -21.55
CA GLN A 5 34.68 3.43 -20.42
C GLN A 5 33.64 4.33 -19.74
N ASN A 6 32.37 3.99 -19.95
CA ASN A 6 31.22 4.62 -19.32
C ASN A 6 31.29 4.40 -17.80
N HIS A 7 31.64 5.46 -17.05
CA HIS A 7 31.65 5.45 -15.58
C HIS A 7 30.22 5.57 -15.06
N GLN A 8 29.43 4.51 -15.23
CA GLN A 8 28.21 4.38 -14.43
C GLN A 8 28.63 4.00 -13.00
N PRO A 9 28.16 4.72 -11.96
CA PRO A 9 28.41 4.33 -10.58
C PRO A 9 27.92 2.89 -10.42
N LYS A 10 28.85 1.98 -10.10
CA LYS A 10 28.57 0.56 -9.94
C LYS A 10 27.64 0.43 -8.74
N THR A 11 26.35 0.31 -8.98
CA THR A 11 25.38 -0.06 -7.95
C THR A 11 25.85 -1.39 -7.40
N ILE A 12 26.31 -1.39 -6.14
CA ILE A 12 26.73 -2.61 -5.44
C ILE A 12 25.43 -3.34 -5.11
N TYR A 13 24.89 -4.06 -6.08
CA TYR A 13 23.91 -5.11 -5.81
C TYR A 13 24.70 -6.22 -5.12
N ALA A 14 24.40 -6.44 -3.84
CA ALA A 14 24.92 -7.62 -3.17
C ALA A 14 24.35 -8.83 -3.89
N ASP A 15 25.24 -9.69 -4.38
CA ASP A 15 24.84 -10.97 -4.90
C ASP A 15 24.64 -11.90 -3.69
N ASP A 16 23.37 -12.09 -3.32
CA ASP A 16 22.99 -12.88 -2.16
C ASP A 16 23.56 -14.31 -2.19
N ASP A 17 23.89 -14.83 -3.37
CA ASP A 17 24.43 -16.19 -3.56
C ASP A 17 25.94 -16.27 -3.26
N THR A 18 26.67 -15.18 -3.46
CA THR A 18 28.15 -15.17 -3.38
C THR A 18 28.70 -14.35 -2.21
N GLU A 19 27.92 -13.39 -1.70
CA GLU A 19 28.37 -12.47 -0.67
C GLU A 19 28.23 -13.04 0.76
N SER A 20 29.18 -12.69 1.63
CA SER A 20 29.14 -13.15 3.03
C SER A 20 27.89 -12.65 3.77
N VAL A 21 27.33 -13.48 4.66
CA VAL A 21 26.16 -13.14 5.49
C VAL A 21 26.36 -11.82 6.26
N SER A 22 27.58 -11.55 6.75
CA SER A 22 27.91 -10.31 7.44
C SER A 22 27.78 -9.07 6.55
N LEU A 23 28.14 -9.16 5.26
CA LEU A 23 27.97 -8.07 4.31
C LEU A 23 26.50 -7.86 4.00
N LEU A 24 25.76 -8.94 3.73
CA LEU A 24 24.31 -8.89 3.47
C LEU A 24 23.55 -8.27 4.64
N LEU A 25 23.90 -8.62 5.88
CA LEU A 25 23.32 -8.00 7.08
C LEU A 25 23.58 -6.50 7.12
N ARG A 26 24.82 -6.04 6.89
CA ARG A 26 25.15 -4.61 6.90
C ARG A 26 24.39 -3.81 5.85
N LEU A 27 24.07 -4.42 4.72
CA LEU A 27 23.32 -3.78 3.63
C LEU A 27 21.80 -3.75 3.89
N ARG A 28 21.25 -4.76 4.60
CA ARG A 28 19.80 -4.88 4.87
C ARG A 28 19.35 -4.25 6.18
N VAL A 29 20.19 -4.27 7.22
CA VAL A 29 19.83 -3.76 8.56
C VAL A 29 19.31 -2.32 8.50
N PRO A 30 19.90 -1.37 7.73
CA PRO A 30 19.38 0.00 7.69
C PRO A 30 17.93 0.10 7.21
N SER A 31 17.57 -0.61 6.14
CA SER A 31 16.19 -0.60 5.61
C SER A 31 15.22 -1.34 6.52
N LEU A 32 15.66 -2.43 7.16
CA LEU A 32 14.84 -3.16 8.14
C LEU A 32 14.61 -2.37 9.42
N VAL A 33 15.61 -1.62 9.90
CA VAL A 33 15.47 -0.71 11.06
C VAL A 33 14.47 0.40 10.74
N LEU A 34 14.53 0.97 9.53
CA LEU A 34 13.51 1.91 9.08
C LEU A 34 12.11 1.26 9.07
N GLY A 35 11.99 0.06 8.51
CA GLY A 35 10.75 -0.71 8.50
C GLY A 35 10.19 -0.98 9.90
N LEU A 36 11.07 -1.24 10.89
CA LEU A 36 10.68 -1.41 12.29
C LEU A 36 10.04 -0.14 12.86
N PHE A 37 10.63 1.03 12.64
CA PHE A 37 10.03 2.29 13.10
C PHE A 37 8.70 2.60 12.42
N LEU A 38 8.58 2.31 11.12
CA LEU A 38 7.33 2.47 10.37
C LEU A 38 6.24 1.52 10.88
N GLY A 39 6.58 0.25 11.15
CA GLY A 39 5.66 -0.72 11.73
C GLY A 39 5.21 -0.35 13.16
N LEU A 40 6.10 0.22 13.97
CA LEU A 40 5.73 0.78 15.28
C LEU A 40 4.80 1.99 15.13
N GLY A 41 5.04 2.86 14.13
CA GLY A 41 4.16 3.98 13.81
C GLY A 41 2.75 3.52 13.42
N ILE A 42 2.65 2.49 12.59
CA ILE A 42 1.38 1.83 12.25
C ILE A 42 0.71 1.26 13.50
N SER A 43 1.47 0.61 14.40
CA SER A 43 0.93 0.07 15.64
C SER A 43 0.38 1.16 16.58
N LEU A 44 1.07 2.30 16.69
CA LEU A 44 0.62 3.48 17.44
C LEU A 44 -0.62 4.13 16.84
N LEU A 45 -0.79 4.03 15.52
CA LEU A 45 -1.98 4.50 14.82
C LEU A 45 -3.16 3.56 15.09
N THR A 46 -2.96 2.25 14.99
CA THR A 46 -3.99 1.24 15.32
C THR A 46 -4.45 1.36 16.77
N SER A 47 -3.56 1.67 17.71
CA SER A 47 -3.93 1.83 19.13
C SER A 47 -4.87 3.02 19.37
N ARG A 48 -5.02 3.96 18.43
CA ARG A 48 -6.03 5.03 18.52
C ARG A 48 -7.46 4.53 18.37
N PHE A 49 -7.62 3.30 17.90
CA PHE A 49 -8.89 2.61 17.75
C PHE A 49 -9.07 1.50 18.80
N GLU A 50 -8.33 1.56 19.92
CA GLU A 50 -8.42 0.58 21.02
C GLU A 50 -9.84 0.44 21.57
N GLU A 51 -10.58 1.54 21.69
CA GLU A 51 -11.96 1.52 22.19
C GLU A 51 -12.88 0.66 21.32
N VAL A 52 -12.86 0.83 20.00
CA VAL A 52 -13.68 0.00 19.09
C VAL A 52 -13.19 -1.45 19.03
N LEU A 53 -11.87 -1.68 19.14
CA LEU A 53 -11.29 -3.02 19.21
C LEU A 53 -11.71 -3.77 20.49
N ALA A 54 -11.86 -3.05 21.61
CA ALA A 54 -12.35 -3.59 22.87
C ALA A 54 -13.85 -3.91 22.82
N THR A 55 -14.64 -3.09 22.10
CA THR A 55 -16.07 -3.30 21.91
C THR A 55 -16.36 -4.54 21.06
N ASN A 56 -15.58 -4.79 20.01
CA ASN A 56 -15.73 -5.98 19.17
C ASN A 56 -14.37 -6.50 18.68
N VAL A 57 -13.90 -7.61 19.29
CA VAL A 57 -12.60 -8.21 18.96
C VAL A 57 -12.49 -8.67 17.50
N HIS A 58 -13.62 -8.98 16.84
CA HIS A 58 -13.63 -9.38 15.43
C HIS A 58 -13.17 -8.25 14.50
N VAL A 59 -13.21 -6.98 14.93
CA VAL A 59 -12.64 -5.85 14.19
C VAL A 59 -11.16 -6.10 13.89
N ALA A 60 -10.41 -6.68 14.83
CA ALA A 60 -8.99 -6.97 14.64
C ALA A 60 -8.73 -7.98 13.50
N PHE A 61 -9.68 -8.86 13.19
CA PHE A 61 -9.51 -9.91 12.18
C PHE A 61 -9.37 -9.34 10.77
N PHE A 62 -10.00 -8.19 10.50
CA PHE A 62 -10.08 -7.61 9.16
C PHE A 62 -9.03 -6.54 8.88
N ILE A 63 -8.26 -6.11 9.90
CA ILE A 63 -7.11 -5.22 9.71
C ILE A 63 -6.14 -5.76 8.63
N PRO A 64 -5.59 -7.00 8.75
CA PRO A 64 -4.65 -7.50 7.75
C PRO A 64 -5.29 -7.64 6.37
N PHE A 65 -6.57 -7.99 6.30
CA PHE A 65 -7.30 -8.14 5.04
C PHE A 65 -7.45 -6.81 4.29
N ILE A 66 -7.92 -5.75 4.97
CA ILE A 66 -8.16 -4.43 4.35
C ILE A 66 -6.83 -3.80 3.93
N VAL A 67 -5.80 -3.91 4.77
CA VAL A 67 -4.45 -3.44 4.45
C VAL A 67 -3.93 -4.17 3.21
N TYR A 68 -4.00 -5.50 3.19
CA TYR A 68 -3.52 -6.30 2.07
C TYR A 68 -4.22 -5.98 0.75
N ILE A 69 -5.55 -5.98 0.71
CA ILE A 69 -6.28 -5.83 -0.56
C ILE A 69 -6.08 -4.45 -1.17
N ALA A 70 -6.01 -3.40 -0.34
CA ALA A 70 -5.75 -2.05 -0.80
C ALA A 70 -4.30 -1.88 -1.30
N ALA A 71 -3.32 -2.44 -0.58
CA ALA A 71 -1.92 -2.46 -1.01
C ALA A 71 -1.72 -3.25 -2.31
N ALA A 72 -2.47 -4.35 -2.51
CA ALA A 72 -2.43 -5.13 -3.74
C ALA A 72 -2.95 -4.34 -4.95
N VAL A 73 -4.05 -3.60 -4.80
CA VAL A 73 -4.57 -2.71 -5.85
C VAL A 73 -3.59 -1.57 -6.13
N GLY A 74 -3.10 -0.89 -5.09
CA GLY A 74 -2.12 0.19 -5.25
C GLY A 74 -0.81 -0.27 -5.92
N SER A 75 -0.31 -1.46 -5.57
CA SER A 75 0.88 -2.04 -6.18
C SER A 75 0.66 -2.36 -7.67
N GLN A 76 -0.52 -2.87 -8.03
CA GLN A 76 -0.88 -3.07 -9.44
C GLN A 76 -0.90 -1.76 -10.22
N THR A 77 -1.55 -0.72 -9.68
CA THR A 77 -1.57 0.62 -10.29
C THR A 77 -0.16 1.19 -10.42
N SER A 78 0.68 1.15 -9.37
CA SER A 78 2.04 1.69 -9.42
C SER A 78 2.93 0.94 -10.43
N ALA A 79 2.82 -0.39 -10.50
CA ALA A 79 3.58 -1.19 -11.46
C ALA A 79 3.21 -0.87 -12.91
N ILE A 80 1.91 -0.74 -13.21
CA ILE A 80 1.41 -0.34 -14.54
C ILE A 80 1.87 1.08 -14.87
N TYR A 81 1.74 2.01 -13.92
CA TYR A 81 2.05 3.41 -14.11
C TYR A 81 3.55 3.65 -14.33
N SER A 82 4.41 3.14 -13.44
CA SER A 82 5.86 3.28 -13.53
C SER A 82 6.44 2.67 -14.83
N ARG A 83 5.91 1.53 -15.28
CA ARG A 83 6.30 0.92 -16.56
C ARG A 83 5.98 1.83 -17.74
N ASN A 84 4.79 2.42 -17.75
CA ASN A 84 4.36 3.29 -18.84
C ASN A 84 5.08 4.64 -18.81
N LEU A 85 5.47 5.12 -17.64
CA LEU A 85 6.27 6.34 -17.47
C LEU A 85 7.59 6.26 -18.23
N LYS A 86 8.24 5.08 -18.21
CA LYS A 86 9.48 4.81 -18.98
C LYS A 86 9.29 4.86 -20.51
N SER A 87 8.06 4.68 -21.00
CA SER A 87 7.72 4.69 -22.44
C SER A 87 7.61 6.11 -23.06
N ARG A 88 7.72 7.19 -22.26
CA ARG A 88 7.62 8.61 -22.67
C ARG A 88 6.31 9.04 -23.35
N HIS A 89 5.32 8.14 -23.50
CA HIS A 89 4.00 8.44 -24.07
C HIS A 89 2.90 8.58 -23.00
N THR A 90 3.27 8.58 -21.72
CA THR A 90 2.33 8.59 -20.61
C THR A 90 1.79 9.98 -20.34
N LYS A 91 0.46 10.11 -20.35
CA LYS A 91 -0.24 11.32 -19.94
C LYS A 91 -0.77 11.12 -18.53
N LEU A 92 -0.10 11.69 -17.52
CA LEU A 92 -0.51 11.64 -16.11
C LEU A 92 -2.01 11.90 -15.93
N ARG A 93 -2.53 12.93 -16.62
CA ARG A 93 -3.96 13.28 -16.61
C ARG A 93 -4.87 12.08 -16.90
N ASN A 94 -4.53 11.24 -17.87
CA ASN A 94 -5.38 10.09 -18.22
C ASN A 94 -5.42 9.05 -17.08
N TYR A 95 -4.30 8.87 -16.37
CA TYR A 95 -4.22 7.97 -15.23
C TYR A 95 -4.97 8.52 -14.02
N LEU A 96 -4.84 9.81 -13.73
CA LEU A 96 -5.58 10.49 -12.66
C LEU A 96 -7.11 10.44 -12.85
N PHE A 97 -7.61 10.13 -14.04
CA PHE A 97 -9.03 9.88 -14.28
C PHE A 97 -9.40 8.40 -14.33
N LYS A 98 -8.63 7.58 -15.07
CA LYS A 98 -8.99 6.17 -15.30
C LYS A 98 -8.73 5.28 -14.09
N GLU A 99 -7.61 5.46 -13.40
CA GLU A 99 -7.24 4.60 -12.27
C GLU A 99 -8.16 4.82 -11.05
N PRO A 100 -8.53 6.06 -10.66
CA PRO A 100 -9.51 6.24 -9.59
C PRO A 100 -10.90 5.70 -9.94
N LEU A 101 -11.29 5.77 -11.22
CA LEU A 101 -12.56 5.18 -11.67
C LEU A 101 -12.53 3.64 -11.59
N LEU A 102 -11.40 3.03 -11.97
CA LEU A 102 -11.18 1.59 -11.76
C LEU A 102 -11.19 1.25 -10.27
N GLY A 103 -10.51 2.04 -9.43
CA GLY A 103 -10.54 1.91 -7.98
C GLY A 103 -11.95 1.96 -7.42
N LEU A 104 -12.80 2.87 -7.90
CA LEU A 104 -14.21 2.95 -7.51
C LEU A 104 -14.97 1.67 -7.89
N CYS A 105 -14.85 1.21 -9.14
CA CYS A 105 -15.52 -0.01 -9.61
C CYS A 105 -15.07 -1.25 -8.82
N LEU A 106 -13.75 -1.42 -8.63
CA LEU A 106 -13.20 -2.50 -7.83
C LEU A 106 -13.62 -2.38 -6.37
N GLY A 107 -13.62 -1.17 -5.82
CA GLY A 107 -14.09 -0.89 -4.46
C GLY A 107 -15.53 -1.37 -4.27
N VAL A 108 -16.43 -1.11 -5.23
CA VAL A 108 -17.83 -1.58 -5.13
C VAL A 108 -17.87 -3.11 -5.11
N ILE A 109 -17.15 -3.75 -6.02
CA ILE A 109 -17.13 -5.22 -6.15
C ILE A 109 -16.59 -5.86 -4.86
N PHE A 110 -15.41 -5.45 -4.42
CA PHE A 110 -14.76 -6.02 -3.23
C PHE A 110 -15.43 -5.59 -1.93
N GLY A 111 -15.99 -4.38 -1.85
CA GLY A 111 -16.74 -3.90 -0.69
C GLY A 111 -18.02 -4.69 -0.48
N LEU A 112 -18.82 -4.90 -1.54
CA LEU A 112 -20.03 -5.72 -1.48
C LEU A 112 -19.71 -7.19 -1.23
N ALA A 113 -18.67 -7.73 -1.86
CA ALA A 113 -18.22 -9.09 -1.60
C ALA A 113 -17.81 -9.28 -0.14
N SER A 114 -17.04 -8.34 0.41
CA SER A 114 -16.60 -8.39 1.81
C SER A 114 -17.77 -8.28 2.77
N LEU A 115 -18.72 -7.36 2.53
CA LEU A 115 -19.95 -7.26 3.32
C LEU A 115 -20.69 -8.60 3.33
N PHE A 116 -20.94 -9.19 2.16
CA PHE A 116 -21.65 -10.45 2.05
C PHE A 116 -20.94 -11.58 2.79
N ILE A 117 -19.64 -11.76 2.55
CA ILE A 117 -18.84 -12.82 3.16
C ILE A 117 -18.82 -12.68 4.68
N VAL A 118 -18.58 -11.48 5.20
CA VAL A 118 -18.51 -11.23 6.64
C VAL A 118 -19.87 -11.40 7.31
N ASN A 119 -20.96 -10.95 6.65
CA ASN A 119 -22.30 -11.12 7.19
C ASN A 119 -22.71 -12.60 7.26
N VAL A 120 -22.35 -13.40 6.25
CA VAL A 120 -22.63 -14.84 6.27
C VAL A 120 -21.77 -15.57 7.31
N TRP A 121 -20.54 -15.11 7.53
CA TRP A 121 -19.61 -15.77 8.45
C TRP A 121 -19.87 -15.45 9.92
N LEU A 122 -20.00 -14.16 10.26
CA LEU A 122 -20.07 -13.69 11.65
C LEU A 122 -21.49 -13.28 12.08
N GLU A 123 -22.46 -13.28 11.17
CA GLU A 123 -23.86 -12.92 11.42
C GLU A 123 -24.05 -11.54 12.07
N ASP A 124 -23.07 -10.65 11.90
CA ASP A 124 -23.07 -9.28 12.41
C ASP A 124 -23.09 -8.29 11.25
N MET A 125 -24.29 -7.76 10.97
CA MET A 125 -24.51 -6.82 9.88
C MET A 125 -23.77 -5.49 10.09
N ARG A 126 -23.56 -5.04 11.34
CA ARG A 126 -22.86 -3.78 11.60
C ARG A 126 -21.37 -3.93 11.30
N LEU A 127 -20.76 -5.02 11.77
CA LEU A 127 -19.38 -5.35 11.45
C LEU A 127 -19.19 -5.60 9.95
N ALA A 128 -20.08 -6.37 9.32
CA ALA A 128 -20.04 -6.62 7.89
C ALA A 128 -20.14 -5.34 7.06
N SER A 129 -21.02 -4.41 7.45
CA SER A 129 -21.14 -3.10 6.82
C SER A 129 -19.86 -2.27 7.01
N ALA A 130 -19.27 -2.29 8.20
CA ALA A 130 -18.02 -1.59 8.47
C ALA A 130 -16.86 -2.13 7.63
N VAL A 131 -16.71 -3.46 7.54
CA VAL A 131 -15.67 -4.09 6.71
C VAL A 131 -15.90 -3.80 5.22
N GLY A 132 -17.14 -3.94 4.75
CA GLY A 132 -17.49 -3.70 3.35
C GLY A 132 -17.26 -2.25 2.91
N LEU A 133 -17.74 -1.29 3.71
CA LEU A 133 -17.56 0.14 3.43
C LEU A 133 -16.09 0.55 3.49
N SER A 134 -15.34 0.04 4.47
CA SER A 134 -13.91 0.34 4.58
C SER A 134 -13.10 -0.24 3.44
N THR A 135 -13.44 -1.45 3.00
CA THR A 135 -12.82 -2.09 1.82
C THR A 135 -13.10 -1.28 0.55
N PHE A 136 -14.35 -0.83 0.37
CA PHE A 136 -14.72 0.06 -0.73
C PHE A 136 -13.88 1.34 -0.74
N LEU A 137 -13.80 2.05 0.39
CA LEU A 137 -13.06 3.31 0.50
C LEU A 137 -11.55 3.13 0.31
N ALA A 138 -10.97 2.12 0.96
CA ALA A 138 -9.54 1.84 0.88
C ALA A 138 -9.10 1.51 -0.55
N ILE A 139 -9.85 0.66 -1.26
CA ILE A 139 -9.58 0.32 -2.66
C ILE A 139 -9.81 1.51 -3.59
N THR A 140 -10.82 2.33 -3.34
CA THR A 140 -11.11 3.51 -4.18
C THR A 140 -9.97 4.51 -4.15
N ILE A 141 -9.34 4.71 -2.98
CA ILE A 141 -8.25 5.68 -2.79
C ILE A 141 -6.89 5.10 -3.20
N ALA A 142 -6.71 3.77 -3.18
CA ALA A 142 -5.42 3.14 -3.42
C ALA A 142 -4.72 3.52 -4.74
N PRO A 143 -5.42 3.60 -5.90
CA PRO A 143 -4.78 4.03 -7.14
C PRO A 143 -4.31 5.50 -7.11
N VAL A 144 -5.01 6.37 -6.38
CA VAL A 144 -4.62 7.78 -6.22
C VAL A 144 -3.30 7.86 -5.46
N ILE A 145 -3.19 7.17 -4.32
CA ILE A 145 -1.96 7.11 -3.51
C ILE A 145 -0.80 6.58 -4.35
N ALA A 146 -1.03 5.46 -5.06
CA ALA A 146 -0.01 4.83 -5.89
C ALA A 146 0.54 5.77 -6.97
N ILE A 147 -0.33 6.47 -7.71
CA ILE A 147 0.08 7.43 -8.74
C ILE A 147 0.82 8.61 -8.09
N THR A 148 0.26 9.20 -7.03
CA THR A 148 0.85 10.38 -6.37
C THR A 148 2.25 10.08 -5.83
N VAL A 149 2.44 8.96 -5.13
CA VAL A 149 3.76 8.58 -4.61
C VAL A 149 4.75 8.32 -5.75
N THR A 150 4.30 7.65 -6.82
CA THR A 150 5.16 7.36 -7.98
C THR A 150 5.60 8.65 -8.68
N GLU A 151 4.71 9.63 -8.85
CA GLU A 151 5.02 10.94 -9.42
C GLU A 151 6.00 11.73 -8.56
N ILE A 152 5.77 11.82 -7.24
CA ILE A 152 6.65 12.55 -6.32
C ILE A 152 8.10 12.04 -6.43
N ILE A 153 8.28 10.72 -6.49
CA ILE A 153 9.62 10.12 -6.59
C ILE A 153 10.25 10.38 -7.97
N GLN A 154 9.45 10.41 -9.03
CA GLN A 154 9.93 10.82 -10.34
C GLN A 154 10.41 12.28 -10.34
N GLU A 155 9.69 13.19 -9.68
CA GLU A 155 10.07 14.61 -9.55
C GLU A 155 11.40 14.78 -8.78
N LEU A 156 11.70 13.88 -7.84
CA LEU A 156 12.98 13.82 -7.14
C LEU A 156 14.14 13.28 -7.99
N HIS A 157 13.91 12.96 -9.27
CA HIS A 157 14.89 12.42 -10.22
C HIS A 157 15.45 11.04 -9.81
N GLU A 158 14.74 10.31 -8.95
CA GLU A 158 15.05 8.93 -8.60
C GLU A 158 14.30 7.96 -9.53
N ASP A 159 14.79 6.74 -9.73
CA ASP A 159 14.04 5.72 -10.51
C ASP A 159 12.82 5.29 -9.69
N PRO A 160 11.57 5.60 -10.13
CA PRO A 160 10.38 5.26 -9.38
C PRO A 160 10.22 3.76 -9.17
N ALA A 161 10.82 2.94 -10.05
CA ALA A 161 10.80 1.48 -9.91
C ALA A 161 11.56 0.96 -8.68
N VAL A 162 12.48 1.75 -8.11
CA VAL A 162 13.32 1.34 -6.98
C VAL A 162 12.73 1.79 -5.64
N GLY A 163 12.19 3.01 -5.56
CA GLY A 163 11.76 3.62 -4.30
C GLY A 163 10.24 3.74 -4.07
N ALA A 164 9.42 3.73 -5.14
CA ALA A 164 8.01 4.07 -5.00
C ALA A 164 7.18 2.99 -4.34
N ALA A 165 7.49 1.73 -4.59
CA ALA A 165 6.71 0.62 -4.04
C ALA A 165 6.73 0.58 -2.50
N PRO A 166 7.89 0.58 -1.82
CA PRO A 166 7.91 0.56 -0.35
C PRO A 166 7.21 1.77 0.31
N ILE A 167 7.42 2.97 -0.24
CA ILE A 167 6.80 4.19 0.31
C ILE A 167 5.29 4.18 0.08
N ALA A 168 4.84 3.78 -1.11
CA ALA A 168 3.42 3.70 -1.44
C ALA A 168 2.71 2.69 -0.54
N THR A 169 3.32 1.54 -0.26
CA THR A 169 2.77 0.54 0.67
C THR A 169 2.59 1.11 2.07
N VAL A 170 3.61 1.76 2.64
CA VAL A 170 3.51 2.31 4.00
C VAL A 170 2.41 3.37 4.11
N VAL A 171 2.35 4.29 3.13
CA VAL A 171 1.30 5.32 3.08
C VAL A 171 -0.09 4.68 2.93
N GLN A 172 -0.20 3.66 2.07
CA GLN A 172 -1.44 2.91 1.87
C GLN A 172 -1.90 2.21 3.15
N ASP A 173 -0.99 1.55 3.86
CA ASP A 173 -1.28 0.80 5.09
C ASP A 173 -1.84 1.75 6.16
N MET A 174 -1.19 2.91 6.36
CA MET A 174 -1.65 3.93 7.29
C MET A 174 -3.04 4.45 6.93
N ILE A 175 -3.28 4.76 5.65
CA ILE A 175 -4.58 5.26 5.19
C ILE A 175 -5.67 4.19 5.34
N SER A 176 -5.38 2.93 5.00
CA SER A 176 -6.30 1.81 5.19
C SER A 176 -6.70 1.63 6.65
N ILE A 177 -5.75 1.75 7.59
CA ILE A 177 -6.03 1.66 9.03
C ILE A 177 -6.86 2.84 9.51
N ILE A 178 -6.58 4.06 9.05
CA ILE A 178 -7.38 5.26 9.38
C ILE A 178 -8.82 5.08 8.88
N ILE A 179 -9.00 4.69 7.61
CA ILE A 179 -10.32 4.45 7.02
C ILE A 179 -11.07 3.41 7.84
N TYR A 180 -10.45 2.25 8.09
CA TYR A 180 -11.12 1.17 8.79
C TYR A 180 -11.45 1.52 10.24
N GLY A 181 -10.52 2.14 10.96
CA GLY A 181 -10.72 2.57 12.33
C GLY A 181 -11.82 3.63 12.46
N LEU A 182 -11.87 4.62 11.56
CA LEU A 182 -12.92 5.64 11.56
C LEU A 182 -14.29 5.06 11.22
N VAL A 183 -14.38 4.21 10.20
CA VAL A 183 -15.66 3.58 9.79
C VAL A 183 -16.18 2.64 10.86
N THR A 184 -15.31 1.82 11.45
CA THR A 184 -15.70 0.91 12.55
C THR A 184 -16.14 1.70 13.77
N SER A 185 -15.40 2.74 14.16
CA SER A 185 -15.79 3.62 15.27
C SER A 185 -17.17 4.25 15.01
N ALA A 186 -17.44 4.71 13.78
CA ALA A 186 -18.71 5.34 13.44
C ALA A 186 -19.92 4.38 13.41
N LEU A 187 -19.70 3.07 13.24
CA LEU A 187 -20.78 2.08 13.09
C LEU A 187 -20.96 1.15 14.30
N LEU A 188 -19.93 1.02 15.13
CA LEU A 188 -19.90 0.07 16.26
C LEU A 188 -19.90 0.73 17.64
N LEU A 189 -19.52 2.01 17.74
CA LEU A 189 -19.67 2.82 18.96
C LEU A 189 -20.96 3.65 18.87
#